data_AF-A0A923AI95-F1
#
_entry.id   AF-A0A923AI95-F1
#
_cell.length_a   1.000
_cell.length_b   1.000
_cell.length_c   1.000
_cell.angle_alpha   90.00
_cell.angle_beta   90.00
_cell.angle_gamma   90.00
#
_symmetry.space_group_name_H-M   'P 1'
#
loop_
_entity.id
_entity.type
_entity.pdbx_description
1 polymer ?
#
loop_
_entity_poly.entity_id
_entity_poly.type
_entity_poly.pdbx_seq_one_letter_code
_entity_poly.pdbx_strand_id
1 'polypeptide(L)'
;MDYLVATDAIGMGLNMDVAHVAFASLRKFDGHRQRRLTIAEMAQIAGRAGRHQRDGTFGALSDEGPGAFTPEEVAAIEAHRFPPLQSLYWRQGAPDLSSIDALIADLEAKPVDPVLRAAPEATDLAVLKRLAGEEWVRARVRGPRGVARLWAACGVPDFRKLGLDPHYRFVARLFGHLSEKAGHIPHEWFAGELARLDTMTGDVETIAGRIAAVRSWAYIAHRADWMAEPPHWAERTRAVEERLSDALHASLRQRFVDTRTTMLMRQIGADAAALPVAIAADGAVMVDDHALGRLEGFRFIVAPDARAADKRLLLAAAEKRLGAERARRAAALAGASDEAIMLVDAPGALPLLGWAGTVIAALHPGPSLVRPQIALDRALDCLTKPDVERIRARLELWLATQLARHVAPLEALAVIARDPGAPAPLRVVAAALDAGAGMAARLPLADSVAALAGPDRRRLRRAGVVLGTLDLFVPALLKPGAARWRAALQAARHDQPLATPVPPGATVVARGQGMAGAYRDIGSQSVRVDLVERIARAAHDVRRGGQPFAPDMALATSIGLTAPNFARLMMQLGFRAMPGVGGRAAGGTSGDGEAGNAGARWAWRGPPSPVKRAATEPRGAFARLAALVVRDG
;
A
#
# COMPACT_ATOMS: atom_id res chain seq x y z
N MET A 1 14.50 27.86 4.85
CA MET A 1 15.28 27.36 3.70
C MET A 1 16.68 27.15 4.22
N ASP A 2 17.10 25.91 4.40
CA ASP A 2 18.37 25.62 5.08
C ASP A 2 19.57 25.74 4.13
N TYR A 3 19.33 25.64 2.81
CA TYR A 3 20.35 25.77 1.77
C TYR A 3 19.78 26.46 0.52
N LEU A 4 20.61 27.24 -0.16
CA LEU A 4 20.29 27.90 -1.43
C LEU A 4 21.42 27.68 -2.42
N VAL A 5 21.07 27.30 -3.65
CA VAL A 5 22.01 27.22 -4.78
C VAL A 5 21.70 28.37 -5.72
N ALA A 6 22.70 29.20 -6.01
CA ALA A 6 22.54 30.35 -6.87
C ALA A 6 23.82 30.66 -7.65
N THR A 7 23.70 31.44 -8.72
CA THR A 7 24.85 31.96 -9.48
C THR A 7 25.42 33.22 -8.82
N ASP A 8 26.51 33.74 -9.38
CA ASP A 8 27.13 35.01 -8.98
C ASP A 8 26.16 36.22 -9.01
N ALA A 9 25.01 36.09 -9.66
CA ALA A 9 23.93 37.06 -9.63
C ALA A 9 23.47 37.43 -8.21
N ILE A 10 23.61 36.54 -7.21
CA ILE A 10 23.29 36.90 -5.81
C ILE A 10 24.16 38.03 -5.28
N GLY A 11 25.35 38.25 -5.85
CA GLY A 11 26.27 39.31 -5.46
C GLY A 11 25.69 40.73 -5.60
N MET A 12 24.57 40.90 -6.33
CA MET A 12 23.88 42.18 -6.48
C MET A 12 22.35 42.03 -6.38
N GLY A 13 21.65 43.07 -5.92
CA GLY A 13 20.20 43.20 -6.13
C GLY A 13 19.24 42.35 -5.30
N LEU A 14 19.72 41.48 -4.41
CA LEU A 14 18.88 40.68 -3.50
C LEU A 14 19.29 40.88 -2.04
N ASN A 15 18.31 41.11 -1.16
CA ASN A 15 18.52 41.14 0.29
C ASN A 15 18.23 39.75 0.86
N MET A 16 19.27 39.06 1.33
CA MET A 16 19.19 37.65 1.73
C MET A 16 19.82 37.46 3.10
N ASP A 17 19.26 36.57 3.91
CA ASP A 17 19.84 36.16 5.20
C ASP A 17 20.67 34.90 5.01
N VAL A 18 21.99 35.04 4.82
CA VAL A 18 22.89 33.92 4.54
C VAL A 18 23.97 33.89 5.62
N ALA A 19 24.12 32.77 6.32
CA ALA A 19 25.16 32.60 7.34
C ALA A 19 26.50 32.15 6.74
N HIS A 20 26.44 31.35 5.66
CA HIS A 20 27.62 30.80 5.01
C HIS A 20 27.47 30.82 3.47
N VAL A 21 28.53 31.20 2.78
CA VAL A 21 28.61 31.15 1.30
C VAL A 21 29.66 30.13 0.87
N ALA A 22 29.22 29.08 0.18
CA ALA A 22 30.08 28.05 -0.38
C ALA A 22 30.25 28.21 -1.90
N PHE A 23 31.48 28.39 -2.36
CA PHE A 23 31.81 28.49 -3.78
C PHE A 23 31.99 27.08 -4.38
N ALA A 24 31.11 26.73 -5.32
CA ALA A 24 31.25 25.48 -6.08
C ALA A 24 32.42 25.52 -7.08
N SER A 25 32.80 26.71 -7.54
CA SER A 25 33.92 26.94 -8.44
C SER A 25 34.41 28.39 -8.27
N LEU A 26 35.71 28.59 -8.27
CA LEU A 26 36.35 29.92 -8.33
C LEU A 26 36.69 30.34 -9.76
N ARG A 27 36.12 29.67 -10.77
CA ARG A 27 36.29 29.98 -12.19
C ARG A 27 34.95 30.29 -12.84
N LYS A 28 34.93 31.28 -13.74
CA LYS A 28 33.77 31.69 -14.53
C LYS A 28 34.10 31.80 -16.01
N PHE A 29 33.08 31.64 -16.84
CA PHE A 29 33.14 31.89 -18.27
C PHE A 29 32.61 33.29 -18.59
N ASP A 30 33.46 34.13 -19.18
CA ASP A 30 33.11 35.53 -19.53
C ASP A 30 32.60 35.66 -20.97
N GLY A 31 32.09 34.59 -21.58
CA GLY A 31 31.70 34.58 -22.99
C GLY A 31 32.82 34.18 -23.96
N HIS A 32 34.10 34.34 -23.56
CA HIS A 32 35.26 33.99 -24.40
C HIS A 32 36.17 32.92 -23.80
N ARG A 33 36.40 32.94 -22.49
CA ARG A 33 37.31 31.99 -21.81
C ARG A 33 36.89 31.71 -20.38
N GLN A 34 37.29 30.55 -19.89
CA GLN A 34 37.18 30.16 -18.48
C GLN A 34 38.36 30.75 -17.69
N ARG A 35 38.10 31.74 -16.82
CA ARG A 35 39.12 32.37 -15.97
C ARG A 35 38.77 32.28 -14.49
N ARG A 36 39.75 32.50 -13.61
CA ARG A 36 39.52 32.64 -12.17
C ARG A 36 38.75 33.93 -11.86
N LEU A 37 37.93 33.92 -10.82
CA LEU A 37 37.29 35.10 -10.27
C LEU A 37 38.35 36.11 -9.80
N THR A 38 38.04 37.39 -9.87
CA THR A 38 38.86 38.43 -9.22
C THR A 38 38.52 38.50 -7.73
N ILE A 39 39.42 39.07 -6.92
CA ILE A 39 39.15 39.30 -5.48
C ILE A 39 37.86 40.10 -5.28
N ALA A 40 37.60 41.09 -6.13
CA ALA A 40 36.38 41.90 -6.05
C ALA A 40 35.11 41.07 -6.31
N GLU A 41 35.13 40.18 -7.31
CA GLU A 41 34.02 39.27 -7.59
C GLU A 41 33.81 38.26 -6.45
N MET A 42 34.90 37.70 -5.92
CA MET A 42 34.85 36.79 -4.77
C MET A 42 34.28 37.50 -3.54
N ALA A 43 34.78 38.70 -3.20
CA ALA A 43 34.33 39.47 -2.05
C ALA A 43 32.86 39.90 -2.18
N GLN A 44 32.41 40.24 -3.39
CA GLN A 44 31.02 40.59 -3.63
C GLN A 44 30.05 39.43 -3.35
N ILE A 45 30.47 38.20 -3.66
CA ILE A 45 29.69 36.99 -3.40
C ILE A 45 29.83 36.56 -1.92
N ALA A 46 31.05 36.53 -1.40
CA ALA A 46 31.36 36.15 -0.01
C ALA A 46 30.71 37.10 1.00
N GLY A 47 30.70 38.41 0.72
CA GLY A 47 30.08 39.44 1.54
C GLY A 47 28.55 39.37 1.60
N ARG A 48 27.93 38.40 0.94
CA ARG A 48 26.52 38.04 1.19
C ARG A 48 26.34 37.22 2.46
N ALA A 49 27.41 36.59 2.96
CA ALA A 49 27.40 35.94 4.25
C ALA A 49 27.48 36.98 5.37
N GLY A 50 26.60 36.84 6.37
CA GLY A 50 26.55 37.68 7.54
C GLY A 50 25.65 38.91 7.39
N ARG A 51 25.52 39.67 8.48
CA ARG A 51 24.79 40.93 8.60
C ARG A 51 25.56 41.85 9.54
N HIS A 52 25.18 43.13 9.60
CA HIS A 52 25.82 44.13 10.46
C HIS A 52 26.04 43.70 11.93
N GLN A 53 25.24 42.76 12.46
CA GLN A 53 25.32 42.26 13.84
C GLN A 53 25.71 40.78 13.95
N ARG A 54 25.96 40.08 12.84
CA ARG A 54 26.29 38.65 12.83
C ARG A 54 27.32 38.36 11.75
N ASP A 55 28.48 37.89 12.16
CA ASP A 55 29.52 37.48 11.22
C ASP A 55 29.04 36.31 10.36
N GLY A 56 29.43 36.34 9.09
CA GLY A 56 29.24 35.26 8.14
C GLY A 56 30.55 34.56 7.85
N THR A 57 30.46 33.39 7.25
CA THR A 57 31.64 32.63 6.79
C THR A 57 31.56 32.36 5.29
N PHE A 58 32.71 32.17 4.65
CA PHE A 58 32.77 31.77 3.25
C PHE A 58 33.86 30.71 3.03
N GLY A 59 33.71 29.91 1.99
CA GLY A 59 34.69 28.87 1.64
C GLY A 59 34.43 28.29 0.25
N ALA A 60 35.37 27.51 -0.25
CA ALA A 60 35.18 26.72 -1.48
C ALA A 60 34.79 25.28 -1.12
N LEU A 61 34.14 24.56 -2.04
CA LEU A 61 33.84 23.13 -1.86
C LEU A 61 35.08 22.23 -1.95
N SER A 62 36.23 22.78 -2.35
CA SER A 62 37.50 22.06 -2.44
C SER A 62 38.52 22.75 -1.56
N ASP A 63 39.12 21.98 -0.65
CA ASP A 63 40.11 22.48 0.31
C ASP A 63 41.53 22.57 -0.30
N GLU A 64 41.78 21.90 -1.43
CA GLU A 64 43.08 21.87 -2.10
C GLU A 64 42.99 22.06 -3.62
N GLY A 65 44.11 22.50 -4.21
CA GLY A 65 44.27 22.64 -5.66
C GLY A 65 43.67 23.92 -6.25
N PRO A 66 43.51 24.01 -7.59
CA PRO A 66 43.12 25.25 -8.27
C PRO A 66 41.68 25.71 -7.97
N GLY A 67 40.88 24.89 -7.30
CA GLY A 67 39.52 25.21 -6.85
C GLY A 67 39.44 25.81 -5.44
N ALA A 68 40.52 25.75 -4.65
CA ALA A 68 40.59 26.30 -3.31
C ALA A 68 40.94 27.80 -3.33
N PHE A 69 40.56 28.50 -2.27
CA PHE A 69 41.05 29.85 -2.00
C PHE A 69 42.52 29.79 -1.59
N THR A 70 43.32 30.75 -2.04
CA THR A 70 44.66 30.93 -1.47
C THR A 70 44.59 31.73 -0.15
N PRO A 71 45.54 31.56 0.77
CA PRO A 71 45.58 32.34 2.01
C PRO A 71 45.57 33.86 1.76
N GLU A 72 46.22 34.32 0.70
CA GLU A 72 46.26 35.73 0.31
C GLU A 72 44.90 36.24 -0.16
N GLU A 73 44.14 35.42 -0.89
CA GLU A 73 42.78 35.77 -1.33
C GLU A 73 41.84 35.92 -0.14
N VAL A 74 41.88 34.98 0.82
CA VAL A 74 41.08 35.05 2.05
C VAL A 74 41.41 36.31 2.84
N ALA A 75 42.71 36.55 3.09
CA ALA A 75 43.16 37.72 3.84
C ALA A 75 42.84 39.05 3.12
N ALA A 76 42.81 39.07 1.79
CA ALA A 76 42.41 40.24 1.01
C ALA A 76 40.91 40.51 1.14
N ILE A 77 40.07 39.47 1.11
CA ILE A 77 38.61 39.58 1.27
C ILE A 77 38.27 40.03 2.69
N GLU A 78 38.80 39.37 3.72
CA GLU A 78 38.52 39.70 5.13
C GLU A 78 38.98 41.12 5.48
N ALA A 79 40.18 41.52 5.03
CA ALA A 79 40.72 42.85 5.25
C ALA A 79 40.19 43.92 4.28
N HIS A 80 39.25 43.60 3.39
CA HIS A 80 38.69 44.51 2.38
C HIS A 80 39.75 45.22 1.52
N ARG A 81 40.81 44.50 1.13
CA ARG A 81 41.91 45.01 0.32
C ARG A 81 41.76 44.58 -1.14
N PHE A 82 41.40 45.52 -2.00
CA PHE A 82 41.16 45.27 -3.42
C PHE A 82 42.15 46.02 -4.31
N PRO A 83 42.59 45.44 -5.43
CA PRO A 83 43.37 46.17 -6.43
C PRO A 83 42.57 47.38 -6.94
N PRO A 84 43.21 48.55 -7.12
CA PRO A 84 42.53 49.71 -7.70
C PRO A 84 42.14 49.45 -9.16
N LEU A 85 41.02 50.02 -9.59
CA LEU A 85 40.61 49.97 -11.00
C LEU A 85 41.61 50.76 -11.85
N GLN A 86 42.25 50.07 -12.80
CA GLN A 86 43.27 50.67 -13.66
C GLN A 86 42.68 51.33 -14.92
N SER A 87 41.49 50.89 -15.36
CA SER A 87 40.83 51.43 -16.53
C SER A 87 39.33 51.16 -16.53
N LEU A 88 38.55 51.98 -17.23
CA LEU A 88 37.12 51.78 -17.45
C LEU A 88 36.82 51.55 -18.94
N TYR A 89 35.79 50.75 -19.23
CA TYR A 89 35.27 50.66 -20.58
C TYR A 89 34.45 51.90 -20.91
N TRP A 90 34.72 52.48 -22.08
CA TRP A 90 34.05 53.67 -22.58
C TRP A 90 33.40 53.39 -23.93
N ARG A 91 32.25 54.06 -24.13
CA ARG A 91 31.50 54.15 -25.38
C ARG A 91 30.82 55.52 -25.40
N GLN A 92 30.63 56.10 -26.59
CA GLN A 92 29.89 57.36 -26.73
C GLN A 92 28.48 57.24 -26.15
N GLY A 93 28.16 58.05 -25.14
CA GLY A 93 26.88 58.02 -24.41
C GLY A 93 25.75 58.80 -25.10
N ALA A 94 26.12 59.74 -25.97
CA ALA A 94 25.19 60.54 -26.77
C ALA A 94 25.65 60.57 -28.24
N PRO A 95 25.49 59.46 -28.99
CA PRO A 95 25.99 59.37 -30.35
C PRO A 95 25.21 60.26 -31.32
N ASP A 96 25.86 60.73 -32.38
CA ASP A 96 25.23 61.48 -33.45
C ASP A 96 24.20 60.62 -34.21
N LEU A 97 22.97 61.14 -34.28
CA LEU A 97 21.84 60.49 -34.96
C LEU A 97 21.56 61.12 -36.33
N SER A 98 22.44 61.99 -36.86
CA SER A 98 22.26 62.66 -38.15
C SER A 98 22.14 61.70 -39.33
N SER A 99 22.91 60.60 -39.32
CA SER A 99 22.92 59.55 -40.32
C SER A 99 23.33 58.21 -39.70
N ILE A 100 23.04 57.10 -40.38
CA ILE A 100 23.46 55.76 -39.93
C ILE A 100 24.99 55.67 -39.83
N ASP A 101 25.71 56.24 -40.81
CA ASP A 101 27.17 56.18 -40.87
C ASP A 101 27.80 57.02 -39.74
N ALA A 102 27.25 58.20 -39.41
CA ALA A 102 27.68 59.00 -38.27
C ALA A 102 27.45 58.28 -36.92
N LEU A 103 26.28 57.65 -36.75
CA LEU A 103 25.98 56.85 -35.57
C LEU A 103 26.98 55.71 -35.38
N ILE A 104 27.30 54.96 -36.44
CA ILE A 104 28.27 53.86 -36.37
C ILE A 104 29.65 54.41 -35.99
N ALA A 105 30.10 55.50 -36.63
CA ALA A 105 31.38 56.11 -36.36
C ALA A 105 31.52 56.55 -34.89
N ASP A 106 30.48 57.17 -34.32
CA ASP A 106 30.46 57.59 -32.92
C ASP A 106 30.48 56.41 -31.94
N LEU A 107 29.75 55.33 -32.25
CA LEU A 107 29.73 54.13 -31.41
C LEU A 107 31.05 53.34 -31.49
N GLU A 108 31.80 53.47 -32.58
CA GLU A 108 33.14 52.88 -32.78
C GLU A 108 34.29 53.80 -32.35
N ALA A 109 33.98 55.02 -31.91
CA ALA A 109 34.97 55.97 -31.44
C ALA A 109 35.83 55.34 -30.33
N LYS A 110 37.13 55.65 -30.36
CA LYS A 110 38.06 55.25 -29.31
C LYS A 110 38.19 56.37 -28.28
N PRO A 111 38.27 56.05 -26.98
CA PRO A 111 38.48 57.07 -25.98
C PRO A 111 39.88 57.70 -26.14
N VAL A 112 39.99 58.97 -25.77
CA VAL A 112 41.27 59.71 -25.79
C VAL A 112 42.02 59.56 -24.47
N ASP A 113 41.30 59.43 -23.36
CA ASP A 113 41.88 59.31 -22.03
C ASP A 113 42.57 57.95 -21.84
N PRO A 114 43.84 57.90 -21.40
CA PRO A 114 44.58 56.66 -21.17
C PRO A 114 43.96 55.73 -20.11
N VAL A 115 43.14 56.24 -19.18
CA VAL A 115 42.40 55.40 -18.21
C VAL A 115 41.13 54.80 -18.80
N LEU A 116 40.76 55.16 -20.03
CA LEU A 116 39.59 54.63 -20.72
C LEU A 116 40.02 53.65 -21.81
N ARG A 117 39.28 52.56 -21.94
CA ARG A 117 39.44 51.57 -22.99
C ARG A 117 38.17 51.48 -23.81
N ALA A 118 38.29 51.35 -25.12
CA ALA A 118 37.14 51.10 -25.96
C ALA A 118 36.41 49.84 -25.47
N ALA A 119 35.09 49.94 -25.29
CA ALA A 119 34.28 48.78 -24.96
C ALA A 119 34.36 47.74 -26.09
N PRO A 120 34.30 46.43 -25.77
CA PRO A 120 34.11 45.40 -26.79
C PRO A 120 32.86 45.69 -27.62
N GLU A 121 32.85 45.25 -28.89
CA GLU A 121 31.70 45.46 -29.77
C GLU A 121 30.45 44.83 -29.15
N ALA A 122 29.49 45.69 -28.79
CA ALA A 122 28.23 45.29 -28.21
C ALA A 122 27.27 44.76 -29.29
N THR A 123 26.35 43.88 -28.89
CA THR A 123 25.38 43.25 -29.81
C THR A 123 24.55 44.27 -30.58
N ASP A 124 24.21 45.40 -29.95
CA ASP A 124 23.43 46.48 -30.57
C ASP A 124 24.17 47.12 -31.77
N LEU A 125 25.47 47.37 -31.66
CA LEU A 125 26.33 47.91 -32.72
C LEU A 125 26.54 46.88 -33.83
N ALA A 126 26.78 45.62 -33.47
CA ALA A 126 26.94 44.55 -34.44
C ALA A 126 25.65 44.35 -35.29
N VAL A 127 24.47 44.39 -34.65
CA VAL A 127 23.18 44.34 -35.34
C VAL A 127 22.97 45.59 -36.21
N LEU A 128 23.30 46.77 -35.69
CA LEU A 128 23.20 48.03 -36.44
C LEU A 128 24.05 47.99 -37.72
N LYS A 129 25.32 47.57 -37.63
CA LYS A 129 26.22 47.46 -38.80
C LYS A 129 25.68 46.49 -39.84
N ARG A 130 25.05 45.39 -39.41
CA ARG A 130 24.45 44.43 -40.34
C ARG A 130 23.19 44.98 -41.00
N LEU A 131 22.30 45.63 -40.26
CA LEU A 131 21.12 46.32 -40.81
C LEU A 131 21.52 47.48 -41.74
N ALA A 132 22.59 48.20 -41.42
CA ALA A 132 23.11 49.28 -42.26
C ALA A 132 23.62 48.78 -43.63
N GLY A 133 23.96 47.50 -43.76
CA GLY A 133 24.31 46.86 -45.02
C GLY A 133 23.11 46.50 -45.91
N GLU A 134 21.89 46.52 -45.37
CA GLU A 134 20.68 46.18 -46.10
C GLU A 134 20.12 47.41 -46.83
N GLU A 135 19.95 47.30 -48.15
CA GLU A 135 19.51 48.41 -49.00
C GLU A 135 18.14 48.95 -48.59
N TRP A 136 17.21 48.07 -48.20
CA TRP A 136 15.87 48.45 -47.78
C TRP A 136 15.87 49.26 -46.47
N VAL A 137 16.82 49.01 -45.56
CA VAL A 137 16.96 49.76 -44.31
C VAL A 137 17.42 51.17 -44.63
N ARG A 138 18.48 51.31 -45.45
CA ARG A 138 18.97 52.62 -45.89
C ARG A 138 17.91 53.43 -46.63
N ALA A 139 17.07 52.77 -47.43
CA ALA A 139 15.98 53.43 -48.15
C ALA A 139 14.87 53.97 -47.22
N ARG A 140 14.58 53.26 -46.12
CA ARG A 140 13.52 53.60 -45.15
C ARG A 140 13.97 54.59 -44.07
N VAL A 141 15.23 54.53 -43.65
CA VAL A 141 15.77 55.39 -42.59
C VAL A 141 16.07 56.77 -43.15
N ARG A 142 15.20 57.75 -42.85
CA ARG A 142 15.39 59.14 -43.28
C ARG A 142 15.42 60.11 -42.10
N GLY A 143 16.44 60.96 -42.10
CA GLY A 143 16.65 62.00 -41.09
C GLY A 143 16.88 61.46 -39.67
N PRO A 144 17.08 62.36 -38.69
CA PRO A 144 17.51 61.96 -37.36
C PRO A 144 16.52 61.08 -36.59
N ARG A 145 15.22 61.27 -36.81
CA ARG A 145 14.17 60.45 -36.19
C ARG A 145 14.20 59.00 -36.67
N GLY A 146 14.45 58.78 -37.96
CA GLY A 146 14.57 57.43 -38.52
C GLY A 146 15.79 56.70 -37.96
N VAL A 147 16.93 57.39 -37.85
CA VAL A 147 18.16 56.85 -37.26
C VAL A 147 17.95 56.53 -35.77
N ALA A 148 17.30 57.42 -35.02
CA ALA A 148 16.95 57.18 -33.63
C ALA A 148 16.03 55.95 -33.46
N ARG A 149 15.07 55.75 -34.36
CA ARG A 149 14.15 54.60 -34.34
C ARG A 149 14.88 53.29 -34.66
N LEU A 150 15.74 53.29 -35.68
CA LEU A 150 16.61 52.14 -35.99
C LEU A 150 17.50 51.81 -34.80
N TRP A 151 18.17 52.82 -34.23
CA TRP A 151 19.05 52.62 -33.08
C TRP A 151 18.32 52.03 -31.87
N ALA A 152 17.13 52.56 -31.58
CA ALA A 152 16.27 52.02 -30.53
C ALA A 152 15.88 50.55 -30.76
N ALA A 153 15.64 50.15 -32.01
CA ALA A 153 15.37 48.75 -32.36
C ALA A 153 16.61 47.85 -32.18
N CYS A 154 17.79 48.32 -32.59
CA CYS A 154 19.06 47.62 -32.36
C CYS A 154 19.39 47.43 -30.88
N GLY A 155 18.91 48.34 -30.01
CA GLY A 155 19.09 48.26 -28.56
C GLY A 155 18.24 47.20 -27.85
N VAL A 156 17.39 46.43 -28.56
CA VAL A 156 16.63 45.32 -27.95
C VAL A 156 17.61 44.23 -27.48
N PRO A 157 17.63 43.89 -26.17
CA PRO A 157 18.56 42.88 -25.66
C PRO A 157 18.29 41.48 -26.22
N ASP A 158 19.35 40.74 -26.57
CA ASP A 158 19.28 39.31 -26.89
C ASP A 158 19.21 38.48 -25.61
N PHE A 159 18.06 38.47 -24.94
CA PHE A 159 17.84 37.66 -23.74
C PHE A 159 18.01 36.15 -24.01
N ARG A 160 17.78 35.71 -25.26
CA ARG A 160 17.83 34.31 -25.66
C ARG A 160 19.24 33.82 -25.96
N LYS A 161 20.20 34.74 -26.16
CA LYS A 161 21.61 34.45 -26.49
C LYS A 161 21.75 33.52 -27.69
N LEU A 162 20.93 33.73 -28.73
CA LEU A 162 20.97 32.90 -29.94
C LEU A 162 22.16 33.25 -30.86
N GLY A 163 22.85 34.35 -30.56
CA GLY A 163 23.95 34.87 -31.36
C GLY A 163 23.48 35.92 -32.36
N LEU A 164 24.46 36.49 -33.08
CA LEU A 164 24.26 37.69 -33.89
C LEU A 164 23.23 37.48 -35.01
N ASP A 165 23.35 36.41 -35.79
CA ASP A 165 22.52 36.18 -36.98
C ASP A 165 21.02 36.02 -36.68
N PRO A 166 20.60 35.17 -35.71
CA PRO A 166 19.19 35.07 -35.34
C PRO A 166 18.64 36.36 -34.72
N HIS A 167 19.43 37.03 -33.88
CA HIS A 167 19.00 38.28 -33.24
C HIS A 167 18.85 39.41 -34.26
N TYR A 168 19.79 39.53 -35.19
CA TYR A 168 19.70 40.44 -36.33
C TYR A 168 18.39 40.25 -37.11
N ARG A 169 18.01 39.02 -37.47
CA ARG A 169 16.76 38.74 -38.19
C ARG A 169 15.51 39.11 -37.39
N PHE A 170 15.56 38.96 -36.07
CA PHE A 170 14.48 39.38 -35.19
C PHE A 170 14.34 40.90 -35.18
N VAL A 171 15.44 41.63 -34.96
CA VAL A 171 15.44 43.10 -34.99
C VAL A 171 15.07 43.65 -36.37
N ALA A 172 15.50 43.01 -37.46
CA ALA A 172 15.14 43.39 -38.82
C ALA A 172 13.62 43.36 -39.04
N ARG A 173 12.94 42.29 -38.61
CA ARG A 173 11.48 42.17 -38.70
C ARG A 173 10.77 43.20 -37.82
N LEU A 174 11.25 43.38 -36.59
CA LEU A 174 10.75 44.38 -35.66
C LEU A 174 10.84 45.79 -36.25
N PHE A 175 12.02 46.18 -36.73
CA PHE A 175 12.24 47.48 -37.36
C PHE A 175 11.41 47.64 -38.64
N GLY A 176 11.21 46.56 -39.40
CA GLY A 176 10.29 46.52 -40.54
C GLY A 176 8.93 47.14 -40.19
N HIS A 177 8.26 46.61 -39.16
CA HIS A 177 6.99 47.15 -38.68
C HIS A 177 7.10 48.57 -38.12
N LEU A 178 8.13 48.86 -37.31
CA LEU A 178 8.33 50.19 -36.73
C LEU A 178 8.63 51.29 -37.77
N SER A 179 9.07 50.89 -38.96
CA SER A 179 9.38 51.79 -40.08
C SER A 179 8.20 52.02 -41.04
N GLU A 180 7.10 51.28 -40.86
CA GLU A 180 5.86 51.49 -41.62
C GLU A 180 5.12 52.75 -41.15
N LYS A 181 4.15 53.22 -41.95
CA LYS A 181 3.37 54.43 -41.63
C LYS A 181 2.66 54.37 -40.27
N ALA A 182 2.23 53.18 -39.85
CA ALA A 182 1.59 52.99 -38.56
C ALA A 182 2.55 53.20 -37.38
N GLY A 183 3.87 53.01 -37.58
CA GLY A 183 4.90 53.19 -36.56
C GLY A 183 4.85 52.20 -35.39
N HIS A 184 3.87 51.28 -35.40
CA HIS A 184 3.59 50.32 -34.34
C HIS A 184 3.73 48.88 -34.82
N ILE A 185 4.01 48.01 -33.86
CA ILE A 185 4.02 46.57 -34.06
C ILE A 185 2.56 46.08 -34.15
N PRO A 186 2.20 45.26 -35.16
CA PRO A 186 0.86 44.70 -35.27
C PRO A 186 0.47 43.87 -34.05
N HIS A 187 -0.71 44.15 -33.49
CA HIS A 187 -1.21 43.46 -32.30
C HIS A 187 -1.35 41.94 -32.53
N GLU A 188 -1.79 41.52 -33.71
CA GLU A 188 -1.93 40.10 -34.07
C GLU A 188 -0.59 39.37 -34.05
N TRP A 189 0.46 40.01 -34.58
CA TRP A 189 1.80 39.42 -34.59
C TRP A 189 2.36 39.28 -33.17
N PHE A 190 2.26 40.33 -32.35
CA PHE A 190 2.70 40.31 -30.96
C PHE A 190 1.92 39.25 -30.14
N ALA A 191 0.59 39.21 -30.29
CA ALA A 191 -0.26 38.26 -29.60
C ALA A 191 0.05 36.81 -30.01
N GLY A 192 0.28 36.55 -31.30
CA GLY A 192 0.63 35.23 -31.81
C GLY A 192 1.97 34.73 -31.28
N GLU A 193 2.99 35.59 -31.26
CA GLU A 193 4.30 35.23 -30.69
C GLU A 193 4.23 34.98 -29.19
N LEU A 194 3.47 35.80 -28.45
CA LEU A 194 3.29 35.59 -27.01
C LEU A 194 2.50 34.31 -26.70
N ALA A 195 1.44 34.01 -27.47
CA ALA A 195 0.66 32.79 -27.31
C ALA A 195 1.49 31.51 -27.53
N ARG A 196 2.43 31.54 -28.50
CA ARG A 196 3.36 30.42 -28.73
C ARG A 196 4.31 30.17 -27.55
N LEU A 197 4.61 31.21 -26.77
CA LEU A 197 5.51 31.14 -25.62
C LEU A 197 4.76 30.77 -24.33
N ASP A 198 3.45 30.99 -24.27
CA ASP A 198 2.58 30.68 -23.12
C ASP A 198 2.23 29.19 -23.06
N THR A 199 3.26 28.36 -22.95
CA THR A 199 3.14 26.91 -22.76
C THR A 199 4.07 26.48 -21.64
N MET A 200 3.57 25.69 -20.70
CA MET A 200 4.32 25.29 -19.50
C MET A 200 5.02 23.93 -19.65
N THR A 201 4.86 23.25 -20.80
CA THR A 201 5.40 21.91 -21.04
C THR A 201 6.83 21.95 -21.58
N GLY A 202 7.69 21.07 -21.10
CA GLY A 202 9.07 20.97 -21.56
C GLY A 202 10.03 20.74 -20.40
N ASP A 203 11.29 20.52 -20.73
CA ASP A 203 12.35 20.45 -19.73
C ASP A 203 12.75 21.85 -19.23
N VAL A 204 13.61 21.88 -18.22
CA VAL A 204 14.11 23.12 -17.59
C VAL A 204 14.71 24.08 -18.62
N GLU A 205 15.46 23.56 -19.60
CA GLU A 205 16.10 24.37 -20.64
C GLU A 205 15.07 24.98 -21.60
N THR A 206 14.07 24.21 -22.01
CA THR A 206 12.96 24.69 -22.84
C THR A 206 12.19 25.82 -22.16
N ILE A 207 11.83 25.64 -20.88
CA ILE A 207 11.08 26.66 -20.13
C ILE A 207 11.94 27.91 -19.92
N ALA A 208 13.22 27.76 -19.55
CA ALA A 208 14.14 28.89 -19.42
C ALA A 208 14.32 29.67 -20.74
N GLY A 209 14.41 28.96 -21.87
CA GLY A 209 14.46 29.55 -23.20
C GLY A 209 13.19 30.34 -23.55
N ARG A 210 12.01 29.88 -23.12
CA ARG A 210 10.75 30.63 -23.28
C ARG A 210 10.71 31.88 -22.42
N ILE A 211 11.14 31.81 -21.15
CA ILE A 211 11.25 33.00 -20.28
C ILE A 211 12.16 34.05 -20.93
N ALA A 212 13.32 33.64 -21.43
CA ALA A 212 14.22 34.53 -22.15
C ALA A 212 13.54 35.18 -23.38
N ALA A 213 12.76 34.43 -24.15
CA ALA A 213 12.01 34.97 -25.28
C ALA A 213 10.91 35.95 -24.84
N VAL A 214 10.17 35.63 -23.77
CA VAL A 214 9.13 36.53 -23.22
C VAL A 214 9.73 37.83 -22.73
N ARG A 215 10.95 37.83 -22.15
CA ARG A 215 11.65 39.06 -21.74
C ARG A 215 11.95 40.02 -22.89
N SER A 216 12.27 39.50 -24.08
CA SER A 216 12.39 40.34 -25.28
C SER A 216 11.07 41.04 -25.60
N TRP A 217 9.95 40.33 -25.50
CA TRP A 217 8.61 40.89 -25.73
C TRP A 217 8.15 41.83 -24.61
N ALA A 218 8.50 41.55 -23.35
CA ALA A 218 8.23 42.45 -22.22
C ALA A 218 9.00 43.77 -22.40
N TYR A 219 10.29 43.71 -22.80
CA TYR A 219 11.06 44.90 -23.13
C TYR A 219 10.39 45.73 -24.22
N ILE A 220 9.92 45.08 -25.30
CA ILE A 220 9.17 45.71 -26.39
C ILE A 220 7.87 46.36 -25.88
N ALA A 221 7.09 45.66 -25.06
CA ALA A 221 5.81 46.15 -24.54
C ALA A 221 5.98 47.37 -23.62
N HIS A 222 7.13 47.50 -22.95
CA HIS A 222 7.46 48.66 -22.12
C HIS A 222 7.98 49.88 -22.91
N ARG A 223 8.17 49.78 -24.24
CA ARG A 223 8.50 50.93 -25.07
C ARG A 223 7.23 51.77 -25.29
N ALA A 224 7.32 53.05 -24.92
CA ALA A 224 6.16 53.94 -24.85
C ALA A 224 5.37 54.09 -26.16
N ASP A 225 6.03 53.96 -27.32
CA ASP A 225 5.46 54.28 -28.64
C ASP A 225 5.65 53.15 -29.67
N TRP A 226 5.85 51.90 -29.23
CA TRP A 226 6.03 50.75 -30.15
C TRP A 226 4.74 49.95 -30.36
N MET A 227 3.80 50.09 -29.43
CA MET A 227 2.50 49.41 -29.43
C MET A 227 1.39 50.46 -29.33
N ALA A 228 0.21 50.16 -29.85
CA ALA A 228 -0.97 51.02 -29.67
C ALA A 228 -1.44 51.09 -28.20
N GLU A 229 -1.30 49.98 -27.45
CA GLU A 229 -1.72 49.86 -26.05
C GLU A 229 -0.59 49.29 -25.16
N PRO A 230 0.51 50.02 -24.92
CA PRO A 230 1.66 49.50 -24.17
C PRO A 230 1.34 48.93 -22.77
N PRO A 231 0.50 49.58 -21.93
CA PRO A 231 0.19 49.05 -20.59
C PRO A 231 -0.48 47.68 -20.63
N HIS A 232 -1.42 47.47 -21.56
CA HIS A 232 -2.11 46.19 -21.73
C HIS A 232 -1.12 45.07 -22.08
N TRP A 233 -0.23 45.33 -23.04
CA TRP A 233 0.75 44.32 -23.46
C TRP A 233 1.82 44.06 -22.40
N ALA A 234 2.24 45.08 -21.65
CA ALA A 234 3.18 44.92 -20.55
C ALA A 234 2.61 43.98 -19.46
N GLU A 235 1.35 44.20 -19.06
CA GLU A 235 0.66 43.33 -18.10
C GLU A 235 0.51 41.90 -18.63
N ARG A 236 0.14 41.74 -19.90
CA ARG A 236 0.01 40.42 -20.53
C ARG A 236 1.34 39.67 -20.59
N THR A 237 2.44 40.34 -20.97
CA THR A 237 3.78 39.71 -20.97
C THR A 237 4.24 39.34 -19.57
N ARG A 238 3.97 40.18 -18.57
CA ARG A 238 4.29 39.90 -17.17
C ARG A 238 3.56 38.66 -16.67
N ALA A 239 2.26 38.54 -16.95
CA ALA A 239 1.48 37.38 -16.54
C ALA A 239 2.00 36.07 -17.16
N VAL A 240 2.46 36.09 -18.41
CA VAL A 240 3.09 34.93 -19.05
C VAL A 240 4.45 34.61 -18.42
N GLU A 241 5.28 35.61 -18.13
CA GLU A 241 6.56 35.42 -17.46
C GLU A 241 6.39 34.83 -16.05
N GLU A 242 5.43 35.31 -15.27
CA GLU A 242 5.09 34.77 -13.94
C GLU A 242 4.70 33.29 -14.02
N ARG A 243 3.80 32.90 -14.94
CA ARG A 243 3.42 31.49 -15.13
C ARG A 243 4.60 30.61 -15.54
N LEU A 244 5.43 31.07 -16.47
CA LEU A 244 6.62 30.31 -16.89
C LEU A 244 7.64 30.20 -15.76
N SER A 245 7.81 31.23 -14.94
CA SER A 245 8.68 31.22 -13.76
C SER A 245 8.22 30.17 -12.74
N ASP A 246 6.92 30.09 -12.47
CA ASP A 246 6.33 29.09 -11.59
C ASP A 246 6.54 27.67 -12.13
N ALA A 247 6.33 27.48 -13.44
CA ALA A 247 6.57 26.21 -14.11
C ALA A 247 8.06 25.80 -14.02
N LEU A 248 8.98 26.74 -14.28
CA LEU A 248 10.42 26.50 -14.13
C LEU A 248 10.77 26.09 -12.69
N HIS A 249 10.20 26.77 -11.69
CA HIS A 249 10.42 26.44 -10.29
C HIS A 249 9.93 25.03 -9.94
N ALA A 250 8.75 24.63 -10.44
CA ALA A 250 8.26 23.27 -10.28
C ALA A 250 9.18 22.24 -10.93
N SER A 251 9.62 22.47 -12.18
CA SER A 251 10.51 21.56 -12.91
C SER A 251 11.90 21.45 -12.26
N LEU A 252 12.45 22.55 -11.73
CA LEU A 252 13.72 22.52 -11.00
C LEU A 252 13.61 21.69 -9.72
N ARG A 253 12.54 21.86 -8.93
CA ARG A 253 12.30 21.04 -7.73
C ARG A 253 12.27 19.55 -8.06
N GLN A 254 11.56 19.16 -9.12
CA GLN A 254 11.49 17.77 -9.56
C GLN A 254 12.87 17.21 -9.95
N ARG A 255 13.63 17.94 -10.76
CA ARG A 255 14.96 17.50 -11.23
C ARG A 255 15.98 17.35 -10.10
N PHE A 256 15.91 18.17 -9.06
CA PHE A 256 16.77 18.04 -7.88
C PHE A 256 16.49 16.74 -7.10
N VAL A 257 15.22 16.37 -6.95
CA VAL A 257 14.82 15.10 -6.33
C VAL A 257 15.35 13.90 -7.14
N ASP A 258 15.23 13.98 -8.47
CA ASP A 258 15.69 12.91 -9.37
C ASP A 258 17.23 12.80 -9.37
N THR A 259 17.97 13.91 -9.38
CA THR A 259 19.44 13.92 -9.40
C THR A 259 20.04 13.40 -8.10
N ARG A 260 19.42 13.68 -6.94
CA ARG A 260 19.82 13.11 -5.64
C ARG A 260 19.68 11.59 -5.65
N THR A 261 18.61 11.09 -6.27
CA THR A 261 18.38 9.66 -6.51
C THR A 261 19.46 9.07 -7.43
N THR A 262 19.89 9.80 -8.47
CA THR A 262 20.97 9.39 -9.40
C THR A 262 22.38 9.44 -8.78
N MET A 263 22.68 10.40 -7.90
CA MET A 263 23.97 10.44 -7.19
C MET A 263 24.08 9.33 -6.15
N LEU A 264 22.98 9.00 -5.46
CA LEU A 264 22.88 7.78 -4.66
C LEU A 264 23.25 6.56 -5.51
N MET A 265 22.67 6.42 -6.72
CA MET A 265 22.98 5.32 -7.66
C MET A 265 24.46 5.23 -8.06
N ARG A 266 25.18 6.35 -8.19
CA ARG A 266 26.62 6.35 -8.54
C ARG A 266 27.52 5.99 -7.36
N GLN A 267 27.16 6.37 -6.13
CA GLN A 267 27.86 5.90 -4.92
C GLN A 267 27.59 4.41 -4.63
N ILE A 268 26.44 3.88 -5.08
CA ILE A 268 26.03 2.47 -4.95
C ILE A 268 26.89 1.49 -5.78
N GLY A 269 27.61 1.96 -6.82
CA GLY A 269 28.34 1.09 -7.75
C GLY A 269 29.49 0.28 -7.14
N ALA A 270 29.96 0.60 -5.93
CA ALA A 270 31.09 -0.08 -5.30
C ALA A 270 30.68 -1.19 -4.30
N ASP A 271 29.55 -1.05 -3.59
CA ASP A 271 29.08 -2.09 -2.65
C ASP A 271 27.59 -1.94 -2.29
N ALA A 272 26.71 -2.64 -3.03
CA ALA A 272 25.26 -2.64 -2.78
C ALA A 272 24.87 -3.19 -1.39
N ALA A 273 25.80 -3.86 -0.69
CA ALA A 273 25.59 -4.36 0.66
C ALA A 273 25.74 -3.30 1.76
N ALA A 274 26.37 -2.16 1.46
CA ALA A 274 26.60 -1.07 2.40
C ALA A 274 25.42 -0.08 2.50
N LEU A 275 24.37 -0.27 1.71
CA LEU A 275 23.19 0.58 1.73
C LEU A 275 22.46 0.46 3.09
N PRO A 276 22.22 1.58 3.80
CA PRO A 276 21.47 1.57 5.06
C PRO A 276 19.97 1.38 4.77
N VAL A 277 19.57 0.11 4.60
CA VAL A 277 18.16 -0.26 4.51
C VAL A 277 17.56 -0.22 5.92
N ALA A 278 16.67 0.74 6.15
CA ALA A 278 15.89 0.85 7.37
C ALA A 278 14.55 0.10 7.22
N ILE A 279 14.18 -0.68 8.24
CA ILE A 279 12.87 -1.31 8.34
C ILE A 279 12.20 -0.72 9.58
N ALA A 280 11.19 0.11 9.37
CA ALA A 280 10.45 0.75 10.44
C ALA A 280 9.57 -0.26 11.20
N ALA A 281 9.13 0.11 12.40
CA ALA A 281 8.31 -0.74 13.26
C ALA A 281 6.95 -1.11 12.63
N ASP A 282 6.42 -0.25 11.76
CA ASP A 282 5.19 -0.48 11.00
C ASP A 282 5.43 -1.29 9.71
N GLY A 283 6.65 -1.78 9.51
CA GLY A 283 7.06 -2.57 8.36
C GLY A 283 7.47 -1.76 7.13
N ALA A 284 7.48 -0.41 7.15
CA ALA A 284 7.97 0.35 6.01
C ALA A 284 9.46 0.05 5.75
N VAL A 285 9.80 -0.26 4.50
CA VAL A 285 11.16 -0.57 4.06
C VAL A 285 11.67 0.60 3.24
N MET A 286 12.72 1.25 3.73
CA MET A 286 13.28 2.46 3.15
C MET A 286 14.80 2.31 2.97
N VAL A 287 15.33 2.98 1.95
CA VAL A 287 16.77 3.26 1.83
C VAL A 287 16.90 4.77 1.86
N ASP A 288 17.57 5.29 2.88
CA ASP A 288 17.55 6.72 3.23
C ASP A 288 16.09 7.23 3.33
N ASP A 289 15.73 8.25 2.54
CA ASP A 289 14.39 8.87 2.52
C ASP A 289 13.45 8.22 1.49
N HIS A 290 13.88 7.19 0.77
CA HIS A 290 13.11 6.57 -0.31
C HIS A 290 12.38 5.32 0.17
N ALA A 291 11.04 5.35 0.12
CA ALA A 291 10.21 4.19 0.38
C ALA A 291 10.30 3.17 -0.78
N LEU A 292 10.72 1.95 -0.46
CA LEU A 292 10.80 0.84 -1.42
C LEU A 292 9.58 -0.08 -1.35
N GLY A 293 8.90 -0.12 -0.20
CA GLY A 293 7.76 -0.98 0.02
C GLY A 293 7.47 -1.21 1.49
N ARG A 294 6.73 -2.29 1.78
CA ARG A 294 6.37 -2.69 3.14
C ARG A 294 6.60 -4.18 3.36
N LEU A 295 7.13 -4.54 4.52
CA LEU A 295 7.26 -5.91 4.99
C LEU A 295 6.06 -6.28 5.88
N GLU A 296 5.08 -6.96 5.31
CA GLU A 296 3.91 -7.50 6.01
C GLU A 296 4.18 -8.96 6.41
N GLY A 297 4.37 -9.21 7.71
CA GLY A 297 4.76 -10.54 8.19
C GLY A 297 6.12 -10.97 7.64
N PHE A 298 6.13 -11.90 6.69
CA PHE A 298 7.34 -12.33 5.95
C PHE A 298 7.36 -11.84 4.49
N ARG A 299 6.24 -11.27 4.01
CA ARG A 299 6.04 -10.86 2.62
C ARG A 299 6.49 -9.41 2.41
N PHE A 300 7.38 -9.20 1.46
CA PHE A 300 7.79 -7.86 1.04
C PHE A 300 6.94 -7.40 -0.15
N ILE A 301 6.17 -6.33 0.06
CA ILE A 301 5.30 -5.71 -0.95
C ILE A 301 6.01 -4.47 -1.48
N VAL A 302 6.49 -4.56 -2.71
CA VAL A 302 7.20 -3.47 -3.39
C VAL A 302 6.22 -2.36 -3.80
N ALA A 303 6.55 -1.11 -3.48
CA ALA A 303 5.77 0.07 -3.85
C ALA A 303 5.72 0.24 -5.38
N PRO A 304 4.62 0.74 -5.97
CA PRO A 304 4.46 0.84 -7.42
C PRO A 304 5.56 1.69 -8.09
N ASP A 305 5.94 2.80 -7.45
CA ASP A 305 6.99 3.72 -7.89
C ASP A 305 8.40 3.12 -7.72
N ALA A 306 8.54 2.06 -6.90
CA ALA A 306 9.78 1.34 -6.68
C ALA A 306 10.08 0.27 -7.74
N ARG A 307 9.14 -0.01 -8.66
CA ARG A 307 9.27 -1.03 -9.72
C ARG A 307 9.92 -0.52 -11.02
N ALA A 308 10.22 0.78 -11.11
CA ALA A 308 10.93 1.34 -12.25
C ALA A 308 12.30 0.67 -12.44
N ALA A 309 12.76 0.55 -13.69
CA ALA A 309 14.04 -0.09 -14.03
C ALA A 309 15.21 0.50 -13.20
N ASP A 310 15.12 1.80 -12.90
CA ASP A 310 16.10 2.57 -12.16
C ASP A 310 16.20 2.17 -10.68
N LYS A 311 15.24 1.45 -10.10
CA LYS A 311 15.24 1.07 -8.67
C LYS A 311 15.55 -0.42 -8.43
N ARG A 312 15.90 -1.17 -9.47
CA ARG A 312 16.25 -2.61 -9.36
C ARG A 312 17.39 -2.90 -8.39
N LEU A 313 18.42 -2.06 -8.38
CA LEU A 313 19.57 -2.20 -7.46
C LEU A 313 19.17 -1.96 -6.00
N LEU A 314 18.30 -0.98 -5.74
CA LEU A 314 17.77 -0.71 -4.40
C LEU A 314 16.91 -1.87 -3.88
N LEU A 315 16.11 -2.47 -4.77
CA LEU A 315 15.34 -3.68 -4.42
C LEU A 315 16.24 -4.87 -4.10
N ALA A 316 17.33 -5.07 -4.84
CA ALA A 316 18.29 -6.14 -4.55
C ALA A 316 18.99 -5.94 -3.19
N ALA A 317 19.36 -4.70 -2.85
CA ALA A 317 19.93 -4.36 -1.56
C ALA A 317 18.92 -4.54 -0.42
N ALA A 318 17.68 -4.10 -0.62
CA ALA A 318 16.58 -4.33 0.32
C ALA A 318 16.38 -5.84 0.56
N GLU A 319 16.34 -6.66 -0.49
CA GLU A 319 16.14 -8.11 -0.37
C GLU A 319 17.23 -8.78 0.46
N LYS A 320 18.49 -8.34 0.32
CA LYS A 320 19.60 -8.84 1.14
C LYS A 320 19.44 -8.48 2.62
N ARG A 321 19.02 -7.25 2.95
CA ARG A 321 18.76 -6.85 4.35
C ARG A 321 17.51 -7.53 4.92
N LEU A 322 16.47 -7.68 4.11
CA LEU A 322 15.23 -8.37 4.45
C LEU A 322 15.50 -9.82 4.84
N GLY A 323 16.53 -10.47 4.27
CA GLY A 323 16.98 -11.79 4.72
C GLY A 323 17.31 -11.86 6.22
N ALA A 324 18.06 -10.89 6.74
CA ALA A 324 18.41 -10.84 8.17
C ALA A 324 17.18 -10.57 9.06
N GLU A 325 16.31 -9.66 8.66
CA GLU A 325 15.07 -9.36 9.41
C GLU A 325 14.10 -10.55 9.38
N ARG A 326 13.95 -11.23 8.24
CA ARG A 326 13.16 -12.47 8.12
C ARG A 326 13.72 -13.58 9.00
N ALA A 327 15.04 -13.76 9.06
CA ALA A 327 15.68 -14.72 9.96
C ALA A 327 15.41 -14.38 11.44
N ARG A 328 15.46 -13.09 11.81
CA ARG A 328 15.09 -12.62 13.16
C ARG A 328 13.62 -12.93 13.48
N ARG A 329 12.69 -12.62 12.58
CA ARG A 329 11.25 -12.94 12.74
C ARG A 329 11.00 -14.44 12.81
N ALA A 330 11.73 -15.23 12.02
CA ALA A 330 11.63 -16.69 12.04
C ALA A 330 12.10 -17.26 13.40
N ALA A 331 13.20 -16.76 13.95
CA ALA A 331 13.67 -17.13 15.29
C ALA A 331 12.65 -16.74 16.37
N ALA A 332 12.04 -15.55 16.26
CA ALA A 332 11.01 -15.09 17.18
C ALA A 332 9.74 -15.96 17.13
N LEU A 333 9.30 -16.37 15.93
CA LEU A 333 8.17 -17.29 15.77
C LEU A 333 8.50 -18.69 16.31
N ALA A 334 9.68 -19.23 15.99
CA ALA A 334 10.10 -20.54 16.49
C ALA A 334 10.23 -20.58 18.03
N GLY A 335 10.58 -19.46 18.66
CA GLY A 335 10.66 -19.30 20.10
C GLY A 335 9.42 -18.70 20.77
N ALA A 336 8.34 -18.47 20.02
CA ALA A 336 7.14 -17.80 20.54
C ALA A 336 6.46 -18.62 21.64
N SER A 337 5.88 -17.97 22.65
CA SER A 337 5.06 -18.64 23.68
C SER A 337 3.74 -19.16 23.11
N ASP A 338 3.03 -20.01 23.84
CA ASP A 338 1.77 -20.59 23.35
C ASP A 338 0.67 -19.55 23.19
N GLU A 339 0.69 -18.46 23.96
CA GLU A 339 -0.26 -17.35 23.92
C GLU A 339 -0.07 -16.45 22.69
N ALA A 340 1.14 -16.43 22.12
CA ALA A 340 1.46 -15.59 20.96
C ALA A 340 0.97 -16.18 19.63
N ILE A 341 0.69 -17.50 19.60
CA ILE A 341 0.15 -18.21 18.44
C ILE A 341 -1.34 -18.45 18.68
N MET A 342 -2.16 -18.19 17.67
CA MET A 342 -3.62 -18.30 17.77
C MET A 342 -4.22 -19.07 16.61
N LEU A 343 -5.32 -19.77 16.90
CA LEU A 343 -6.26 -20.21 15.87
C LEU A 343 -6.99 -18.98 15.34
N VAL A 344 -6.98 -18.82 14.01
CA VAL A 344 -7.74 -17.81 13.28
C VAL A 344 -8.93 -18.52 12.63
N ASP A 345 -10.12 -18.21 13.14
CA ASP A 345 -11.36 -18.91 12.85
C ASP A 345 -12.45 -17.99 12.28
N ALA A 346 -12.05 -17.11 11.36
CA ALA A 346 -12.96 -16.20 10.68
C ALA A 346 -14.02 -16.98 9.86
N PRO A 347 -15.32 -16.63 9.96
CA PRO A 347 -16.36 -17.25 9.15
C PRO A 347 -16.08 -17.09 7.65
N GLY A 348 -16.34 -18.14 6.88
CA GLY A 348 -16.12 -18.12 5.43
C GLY A 348 -14.66 -18.31 4.99
N ALA A 349 -13.72 -18.45 5.94
CA ALA A 349 -12.33 -18.84 5.66
C ALA A 349 -12.05 -20.27 6.13
N LEU A 350 -11.01 -20.90 5.57
CA LEU A 350 -10.44 -22.12 6.13
C LEU A 350 -9.83 -21.81 7.52
N PRO A 351 -9.68 -22.81 8.40
CA PRO A 351 -9.01 -22.63 9.69
C PRO A 351 -7.51 -22.36 9.50
N LEU A 352 -7.06 -21.21 10.00
CA LEU A 352 -5.69 -20.73 9.85
C LEU A 352 -5.00 -20.62 11.22
N LEU A 353 -3.67 -20.57 11.22
CA LEU A 353 -2.85 -20.25 12.38
C LEU A 353 -2.23 -18.87 12.19
N GLY A 354 -2.32 -18.05 13.22
CA GLY A 354 -1.80 -16.68 13.23
C GLY A 354 -0.76 -16.45 14.31
N TRP A 355 0.16 -15.52 14.05
CA TRP A 355 1.15 -15.01 14.99
C TRP A 355 1.41 -13.53 14.71
N ALA A 356 1.43 -12.71 15.76
CA ALA A 356 1.65 -11.25 15.66
C ALA A 356 0.77 -10.57 14.58
N GLY A 357 -0.52 -10.96 14.49
CA GLY A 357 -1.47 -10.43 13.52
C GLY A 357 -1.29 -10.91 12.07
N THR A 358 -0.35 -11.82 11.81
CA THR A 358 -0.09 -12.38 10.48
C THR A 358 -0.50 -13.86 10.42
N VAL A 359 -1.10 -14.29 9.32
CA VAL A 359 -1.34 -15.72 9.03
C VAL A 359 -0.02 -16.40 8.67
N ILE A 360 0.26 -17.54 9.30
CA ILE A 360 1.52 -18.28 9.15
C ILE A 360 1.34 -19.73 8.70
N ALA A 361 0.14 -20.30 8.84
CA ALA A 361 -0.17 -21.64 8.37
C ALA A 361 -1.69 -21.85 8.21
N ALA A 362 -2.06 -22.89 7.48
CA ALA A 362 -3.42 -23.42 7.36
C ALA A 362 -3.49 -24.86 7.90
N LEU A 363 -4.66 -25.22 8.44
CA LEU A 363 -4.95 -26.61 8.81
C LEU A 363 -5.67 -27.32 7.66
N HIS A 364 -5.10 -28.44 7.23
CA HIS A 364 -5.63 -29.28 6.15
C HIS A 364 -6.02 -30.68 6.65
N PRO A 365 -6.75 -31.46 5.82
CA PRO A 365 -7.10 -32.83 6.15
C PRO A 365 -5.86 -33.67 6.51
N GLY A 366 -5.93 -34.35 7.65
CA GLY A 366 -4.91 -35.29 8.09
C GLY A 366 -5.47 -36.67 8.40
N PRO A 367 -4.62 -37.61 8.88
CA PRO A 367 -5.01 -39.00 9.11
C PRO A 367 -6.13 -39.21 10.14
N SER A 368 -6.34 -38.27 11.06
CA SER A 368 -7.49 -38.21 11.97
C SER A 368 -7.92 -36.77 12.22
N LEU A 369 -9.10 -36.59 12.84
CA LEU A 369 -9.64 -35.27 13.15
C LEU A 369 -8.69 -34.47 14.07
N VAL A 370 -8.09 -35.14 15.05
CA VAL A 370 -7.12 -34.58 16.01
C VAL A 370 -5.66 -34.64 15.54
N ARG A 371 -5.43 -34.99 14.27
CA ARG A 371 -4.11 -34.93 13.64
C ARG A 371 -4.21 -34.26 12.28
N PRO A 372 -4.61 -32.97 12.22
CA PRO A 372 -4.65 -32.25 10.96
C PRO A 372 -3.23 -32.00 10.46
N GLN A 373 -3.09 -31.81 9.15
CA GLN A 373 -1.81 -31.42 8.56
C GLN A 373 -1.62 -29.90 8.66
N ILE A 374 -0.41 -29.46 8.99
CA ILE A 374 -0.04 -28.04 8.99
C ILE A 374 0.66 -27.72 7.66
N ALA A 375 0.00 -26.93 6.82
CA ALA A 375 0.63 -26.32 5.65
C ALA A 375 1.04 -24.89 6.00
N LEU A 376 2.33 -24.59 5.89
CA LEU A 376 2.84 -23.25 6.16
C LEU A 376 2.39 -22.27 5.06
N ASP A 377 2.19 -21.01 5.43
CA ASP A 377 1.85 -19.96 4.47
C ASP A 377 3.04 -19.73 3.50
N ARG A 378 2.73 -19.49 2.23
CA ARG A 378 3.74 -19.27 1.17
C ARG A 378 4.62 -18.05 1.43
N ALA A 379 4.19 -17.11 2.28
CA ALA A 379 5.04 -16.01 2.72
C ALA A 379 6.32 -16.50 3.42
N LEU A 380 6.33 -17.72 3.97
CA LEU A 380 7.50 -18.33 4.60
C LEU A 380 8.45 -19.00 3.59
N ASP A 381 8.10 -19.13 2.31
CA ASP A 381 8.95 -19.73 1.27
C ASP A 381 10.30 -18.98 1.10
N CYS A 382 10.35 -17.72 1.55
CA CYS A 382 11.55 -16.89 1.55
C CYS A 382 12.58 -17.24 2.64
N LEU A 383 12.26 -18.15 3.56
CA LEU A 383 13.11 -18.55 4.69
C LEU A 383 14.04 -19.71 4.34
N THR A 384 15.09 -19.88 5.16
CA THR A 384 15.99 -21.03 5.01
C THR A 384 15.30 -22.31 5.46
N LYS A 385 15.68 -23.46 4.89
CA LYS A 385 15.13 -24.77 5.29
C LYS A 385 15.20 -25.03 6.80
N PRO A 386 16.32 -24.76 7.51
CA PRO A 386 16.38 -24.91 8.97
C PRO A 386 15.37 -24.04 9.73
N ASP A 387 15.11 -22.81 9.27
CA ASP A 387 14.12 -21.92 9.88
C ASP A 387 12.70 -22.47 9.72
N VAL A 388 12.39 -22.94 8.51
CA VAL A 388 11.09 -23.56 8.18
C VAL A 388 10.83 -24.80 9.04
N GLU A 389 11.82 -25.68 9.21
CA GLU A 389 11.68 -26.88 10.05
C GLU A 389 11.47 -26.52 11.53
N ARG A 390 12.19 -25.50 12.06
CA ARG A 390 11.99 -25.03 13.43
C ARG A 390 10.59 -24.45 13.64
N ILE A 391 10.09 -23.66 12.70
CA ILE A 391 8.73 -23.12 12.74
C ILE A 391 7.71 -24.25 12.68
N ARG A 392 7.88 -25.22 11.78
CA ARG A 392 6.99 -26.39 11.68
C ARG A 392 6.91 -27.14 13.01
N ALA A 393 8.06 -27.50 13.59
CA ALA A 393 8.12 -28.19 14.88
C ALA A 393 7.44 -27.37 16.00
N ARG A 394 7.63 -26.05 16.01
CA ARG A 394 6.98 -25.16 16.98
C ARG A 394 5.46 -25.17 16.85
N LEU A 395 4.94 -25.09 15.63
CA LEU A 395 3.49 -25.10 15.36
C LEU A 395 2.87 -26.46 15.64
N GLU A 396 3.55 -27.55 15.33
CA GLU A 396 3.11 -28.92 15.67
C GLU A 396 3.01 -29.10 17.19
N LEU A 397 4.03 -28.65 17.94
CA LEU A 397 4.01 -28.67 19.40
C LEU A 397 2.86 -27.81 19.97
N TRP A 398 2.72 -26.58 19.48
CA TRP A 398 1.63 -25.68 19.90
C TRP A 398 0.27 -26.32 19.65
N LEU A 399 0.05 -26.86 18.44
CA LEU A 399 -1.21 -27.50 18.07
C LEU A 399 -1.49 -28.70 18.99
N ALA A 400 -0.49 -29.55 19.24
CA ALA A 400 -0.64 -30.68 20.17
C ALA A 400 -1.08 -30.23 21.57
N THR A 401 -0.47 -29.16 22.10
CA THR A 401 -0.87 -28.57 23.40
C THR A 401 -2.31 -28.06 23.38
N GLN A 402 -2.71 -27.33 22.34
CA GLN A 402 -4.08 -26.81 22.22
C GLN A 402 -5.11 -27.93 22.09
N LEU A 403 -4.80 -28.97 21.31
CA LEU A 403 -5.67 -30.12 21.13
C LEU A 403 -5.83 -30.91 22.44
N ALA A 404 -4.74 -31.13 23.18
CA ALA A 404 -4.79 -31.74 24.51
C ALA A 404 -5.62 -30.90 25.49
N ARG A 405 -5.52 -29.57 25.43
CA ARG A 405 -6.27 -28.66 26.32
C ARG A 405 -7.77 -28.64 26.01
N HIS A 406 -8.15 -28.57 24.74
CA HIS A 406 -9.53 -28.29 24.34
C HIS A 406 -10.31 -29.51 23.87
N VAL A 407 -9.66 -30.52 23.31
CA VAL A 407 -10.31 -31.67 22.69
C VAL A 407 -9.68 -33.02 23.06
N ALA A 408 -9.02 -33.15 24.20
CA ALA A 408 -8.46 -34.42 24.70
C ALA A 408 -9.39 -35.64 24.59
N PRO A 409 -10.72 -35.55 24.84
CA PRO A 409 -11.62 -36.68 24.62
C PRO A 409 -11.63 -37.24 23.19
N LEU A 410 -11.35 -36.42 22.18
CA LEU A 410 -11.25 -36.88 20.78
C LEU A 410 -10.00 -37.74 20.55
N GLU A 411 -8.85 -37.40 21.12
CA GLU A 411 -7.66 -38.26 21.04
C GLU A 411 -7.92 -39.61 21.71
N ALA A 412 -8.60 -39.62 22.87
CA ALA A 412 -9.00 -40.85 23.53
C ALA A 412 -9.92 -41.72 22.64
N LEU A 413 -10.87 -41.10 21.93
CA LEU A 413 -11.75 -41.79 20.99
C LEU A 413 -11.00 -42.33 19.77
N ALA A 414 -10.09 -41.55 19.20
CA ALA A 414 -9.25 -41.97 18.08
C ALA A 414 -8.36 -43.17 18.45
N VAL A 415 -7.82 -43.19 19.68
CA VAL A 415 -7.07 -44.33 20.21
C VAL A 415 -7.96 -45.57 20.33
N ILE A 416 -9.16 -45.45 20.90
CA ILE A 416 -10.11 -46.57 21.02
C ILE A 416 -10.50 -47.11 19.63
N ALA A 417 -10.75 -46.23 18.67
CA ALA A 417 -11.16 -46.61 17.33
C ALA A 417 -10.09 -47.43 16.57
N ARG A 418 -8.81 -47.17 16.85
CA ARG A 418 -7.66 -47.81 16.19
C ARG A 418 -7.07 -48.99 16.95
N ASP A 419 -7.49 -49.23 18.19
CA ASP A 419 -6.98 -50.30 19.04
C ASP A 419 -7.34 -51.70 18.47
N PRO A 420 -6.37 -52.49 17.97
CA PRO A 420 -6.64 -53.80 17.40
C PRO A 420 -7.23 -54.79 18.42
N GLY A 421 -6.98 -54.57 19.72
CA GLY A 421 -7.53 -55.38 20.81
C GLY A 421 -8.94 -54.97 21.24
N ALA A 422 -9.50 -53.88 20.71
CA ALA A 422 -10.85 -53.45 21.02
C ALA A 422 -11.91 -54.22 20.20
N PRO A 423 -13.01 -54.68 20.81
CA PRO A 423 -14.12 -55.32 20.09
C PRO A 423 -14.67 -54.44 18.96
N ALA A 424 -15.14 -55.07 17.87
CA ALA A 424 -15.66 -54.35 16.71
C ALA A 424 -16.78 -53.33 17.05
N PRO A 425 -17.79 -53.64 17.90
CA PRO A 425 -18.82 -52.67 18.26
C PRO A 425 -18.27 -51.42 18.96
N LEU A 426 -17.26 -51.59 19.83
CA LEU A 426 -16.59 -50.48 20.51
C LEU A 426 -15.83 -49.60 19.52
N ARG A 427 -15.07 -50.20 18.59
CA ARG A 427 -14.34 -49.45 17.56
C ARG A 427 -15.28 -48.68 16.63
N VAL A 428 -16.40 -49.29 16.22
CA VAL A 428 -17.41 -48.62 15.36
C VAL A 428 -18.00 -47.40 16.06
N VAL A 429 -18.40 -47.52 17.33
CA VAL A 429 -18.95 -46.39 18.10
C VAL A 429 -17.90 -45.30 18.30
N ALA A 430 -16.67 -45.66 18.65
CA ALA A 430 -15.58 -44.70 18.83
C ALA A 430 -15.21 -43.99 17.53
N ALA A 431 -15.15 -44.71 16.41
CA ALA A 431 -14.85 -44.15 15.09
C ALA A 431 -15.94 -43.18 14.60
N ALA A 432 -17.22 -43.52 14.83
CA ALA A 432 -18.33 -42.64 14.50
C ALA A 432 -18.30 -41.35 15.34
N LEU A 433 -17.97 -41.46 16.63
CA LEU A 433 -17.78 -40.30 17.50
C LEU A 433 -16.56 -39.48 17.08
N ASP A 434 -15.41 -40.08 16.78
CA ASP A 434 -14.22 -39.37 16.29
C ASP A 434 -14.53 -38.60 14.99
N ALA A 435 -15.16 -39.25 14.00
CA ALA A 435 -15.56 -38.63 12.75
C ALA A 435 -16.56 -37.47 12.94
N GLY A 436 -17.48 -37.59 13.90
CA GLY A 436 -18.45 -36.55 14.24
C GLY A 436 -17.97 -35.52 15.27
N ALA A 437 -16.65 -35.40 15.49
CA ALA A 437 -16.05 -34.50 16.47
C ALA A 437 -16.62 -34.66 17.89
N GLY A 438 -16.82 -35.91 18.28
CA GLY A 438 -17.31 -36.36 19.58
C GLY A 438 -18.83 -36.38 19.69
N MET A 439 -19.54 -36.39 18.56
CA MET A 439 -21.00 -36.43 18.47
C MET A 439 -21.43 -37.43 17.39
N ALA A 440 -22.42 -38.26 17.67
CA ALA A 440 -23.01 -39.13 16.67
C ALA A 440 -24.49 -39.37 16.98
N ALA A 441 -25.33 -39.42 15.94
CA ALA A 441 -26.70 -39.89 16.11
C ALA A 441 -26.69 -41.35 16.57
N ARG A 442 -27.51 -41.70 17.55
CA ARG A 442 -27.56 -43.07 18.10
C ARG A 442 -28.16 -44.06 17.12
N LEU A 443 -29.18 -43.65 16.36
CA LEU A 443 -29.99 -44.57 15.55
C LEU A 443 -29.16 -45.40 14.55
N PRO A 444 -28.22 -44.82 13.76
CA PRO A 444 -27.35 -45.59 12.88
C PRO A 444 -26.39 -46.55 13.61
N LEU A 445 -26.17 -46.35 14.91
CA LEU A 445 -25.26 -47.12 15.75
C LEU A 445 -26.01 -48.05 16.72
N ALA A 446 -27.33 -48.22 16.56
CA ALA A 446 -28.17 -48.91 17.54
C ALA A 446 -27.68 -50.33 17.86
N ASP A 447 -27.35 -51.11 16.83
CA ASP A 447 -26.85 -52.49 16.98
C ASP A 447 -25.48 -52.51 17.66
N SER A 448 -24.56 -51.64 17.22
CA SER A 448 -23.23 -51.54 17.84
C SER A 448 -23.32 -51.14 19.31
N VAL A 449 -24.19 -50.18 19.65
CA VAL A 449 -24.41 -49.74 21.04
C VAL A 449 -25.07 -50.83 21.88
N ALA A 450 -26.02 -51.60 21.31
CA ALA A 450 -26.64 -52.72 22.00
C ALA A 450 -25.62 -53.83 22.30
N ALA A 451 -24.71 -54.11 21.36
CA ALA A 451 -23.67 -55.12 21.48
C ALA A 451 -22.50 -54.74 22.42
N LEU A 452 -22.42 -53.50 22.93
CA LEU A 452 -21.37 -53.08 23.88
C LEU A 452 -21.50 -53.79 25.22
N ALA A 453 -20.45 -54.53 25.62
CA ALA A 453 -20.35 -55.14 26.94
C ALA A 453 -20.11 -54.11 28.06
N GLY A 454 -20.31 -54.52 29.31
CA GLY A 454 -20.10 -53.67 30.49
C GLY A 454 -18.73 -52.98 30.55
N PRO A 455 -17.60 -53.68 30.30
CA PRO A 455 -16.27 -53.08 30.22
C PRO A 455 -16.13 -52.01 29.12
N ASP A 456 -16.68 -52.27 27.93
CA ASP A 456 -16.61 -51.34 26.79
C ASP A 456 -17.35 -50.03 27.08
N ARG A 457 -18.54 -50.13 27.68
CA ARG A 457 -19.32 -48.97 28.13
C ARG A 457 -18.56 -48.17 29.19
N ARG A 458 -17.83 -48.83 30.11
CA ARG A 458 -16.95 -48.13 31.07
C ARG A 458 -15.80 -47.41 30.37
N ARG A 459 -15.20 -48.01 29.34
CA ARG A 459 -14.12 -47.40 28.55
C ARG A 459 -14.59 -46.12 27.84
N LEU A 460 -15.76 -46.15 27.19
CA LEU A 460 -16.35 -44.95 26.58
C LEU A 460 -16.69 -43.87 27.62
N ARG A 461 -17.22 -44.24 28.79
CA ARG A 461 -17.49 -43.28 29.88
C ARG A 461 -16.22 -42.65 30.43
N ARG A 462 -15.11 -43.40 30.55
CA ARG A 462 -13.79 -42.83 30.93
C ARG A 462 -13.28 -41.84 29.89
N ALA A 463 -13.60 -42.04 28.61
CA ALA A 463 -13.35 -41.06 27.55
C ALA A 463 -14.36 -39.88 27.55
N GLY A 464 -15.27 -39.80 28.52
CA GLY A 464 -16.23 -38.71 28.68
C GLY A 464 -17.50 -38.85 27.83
N VAL A 465 -17.74 -40.01 27.20
CA VAL A 465 -18.92 -40.23 26.36
C VAL A 465 -20.17 -40.47 27.20
N VAL A 466 -21.23 -39.74 26.86
CA VAL A 466 -22.62 -39.99 27.25
C VAL A 466 -23.29 -40.81 26.16
N LEU A 467 -23.72 -42.02 26.49
CA LEU A 467 -24.53 -42.86 25.61
C LEU A 467 -26.01 -42.46 25.73
N GLY A 468 -26.34 -41.28 25.20
CA GLY A 468 -27.67 -40.68 25.32
C GLY A 468 -28.75 -41.40 24.51
N THR A 469 -29.97 -40.92 24.65
CA THR A 469 -31.18 -41.55 24.09
C THR A 469 -31.27 -41.42 22.58
N LEU A 470 -31.02 -40.21 22.04
CA LEU A 470 -31.02 -39.94 20.60
C LEU A 470 -29.62 -39.74 20.03
N ASP A 471 -28.68 -39.31 20.86
CA ASP A 471 -27.33 -38.93 20.47
C ASP A 471 -26.30 -39.53 21.44
N LEU A 472 -25.16 -39.90 20.89
CA LEU A 472 -23.94 -40.22 21.63
C LEU A 472 -23.06 -38.98 21.58
N PHE A 473 -22.60 -38.49 22.74
CA PHE A 473 -21.84 -37.24 22.76
C PHE A 473 -20.88 -37.11 23.93
N VAL A 474 -19.88 -36.23 23.80
CA VAL A 474 -18.99 -35.84 24.90
C VAL A 474 -19.37 -34.44 25.40
N PRO A 475 -19.93 -34.28 26.62
CA PRO A 475 -20.37 -32.98 27.14
C PRO A 475 -19.27 -31.93 27.24
N ALA A 476 -18.03 -32.35 27.57
CA ALA A 476 -16.89 -31.44 27.68
C ALA A 476 -16.59 -30.71 26.35
N LEU A 477 -16.92 -31.33 25.21
CA LEU A 477 -16.71 -30.78 23.88
C LEU A 477 -17.77 -29.75 23.45
N LEU A 478 -18.82 -29.55 24.25
CA LEU A 478 -19.82 -28.49 24.04
C LEU A 478 -19.40 -27.15 24.65
N LYS A 479 -18.35 -27.13 25.49
CA LYS A 479 -17.83 -25.89 26.09
C LYS A 479 -17.29 -24.96 24.99
N PRO A 480 -17.40 -23.62 25.11
CA PRO A 480 -17.08 -22.68 24.04
C PRO A 480 -15.71 -22.90 23.37
N GLY A 481 -14.64 -23.05 24.16
CA GLY A 481 -13.30 -23.30 23.60
C GLY A 481 -13.18 -24.63 22.85
N ALA A 482 -13.81 -25.69 23.34
CA ALA A 482 -13.81 -27.00 22.67
C ALA A 482 -14.69 -26.99 21.41
N ALA A 483 -15.85 -26.31 21.45
CA ALA A 483 -16.72 -26.12 20.29
C ALA A 483 -16.01 -25.34 19.17
N ARG A 484 -15.26 -24.29 19.53
CA ARG A 484 -14.41 -23.53 18.61
C ARG A 484 -13.39 -24.43 17.90
N TRP A 485 -12.62 -25.21 18.67
CA TRP A 485 -11.63 -26.14 18.11
C TRP A 485 -12.26 -27.25 17.27
N ARG A 486 -13.41 -27.80 17.68
CA ARG A 486 -14.13 -28.78 16.86
C ARG A 486 -14.54 -28.23 15.51
N ALA A 487 -15.11 -27.01 15.48
CA ALA A 487 -15.51 -26.37 14.24
C ALA A 487 -14.32 -26.26 13.28
N ALA A 488 -13.17 -25.79 13.79
CA ALA A 488 -11.93 -25.71 13.02
C ALA A 488 -11.44 -27.07 12.52
N LEU A 489 -11.43 -28.10 13.36
CA LEU A 489 -10.97 -29.43 12.93
C LEU A 489 -11.92 -30.08 11.92
N GLN A 490 -13.23 -29.91 12.07
CA GLN A 490 -14.22 -30.40 11.10
C GLN A 490 -14.08 -29.67 9.77
N ALA A 491 -13.95 -28.34 9.80
CA ALA A 491 -13.68 -27.51 8.63
C ALA A 491 -12.40 -27.96 7.91
N ALA A 492 -11.30 -28.13 8.65
CA ALA A 492 -10.03 -28.64 8.11
C ALA A 492 -10.18 -30.05 7.51
N ARG A 493 -10.89 -30.96 8.20
CA ARG A 493 -11.03 -32.36 7.76
C ARG A 493 -11.83 -32.49 6.46
N HIS A 494 -12.79 -31.61 6.24
CA HIS A 494 -13.65 -31.59 5.05
C HIS A 494 -13.20 -30.59 3.98
N ASP A 495 -12.11 -29.85 4.23
CA ASP A 495 -11.61 -28.76 3.40
C ASP A 495 -12.71 -27.73 3.07
N GLN A 496 -13.47 -27.37 4.10
CA GLN A 496 -14.63 -26.48 4.01
C GLN A 496 -14.39 -25.20 4.82
N PRO A 497 -14.91 -24.05 4.35
CA PRO A 497 -14.90 -22.82 5.14
C PRO A 497 -15.61 -23.00 6.48
N LEU A 498 -15.13 -22.29 7.50
CA LEU A 498 -15.80 -22.22 8.79
C LEU A 498 -17.19 -21.62 8.65
N ALA A 499 -18.20 -22.34 9.14
CA ALA A 499 -19.55 -21.82 9.25
C ALA A 499 -19.61 -20.67 10.26
N THR A 500 -20.66 -19.84 10.15
CA THR A 500 -20.92 -18.78 11.12
C THR A 500 -21.05 -19.38 12.54
N PRO A 501 -20.29 -18.89 13.53
CA PRO A 501 -20.34 -19.42 14.88
C PRO A 501 -21.70 -19.13 15.51
N VAL A 502 -22.22 -20.13 16.21
CA VAL A 502 -23.42 -19.97 17.03
C VAL A 502 -23.07 -19.08 18.24
N PRO A 503 -23.96 -18.17 18.68
CA PRO A 503 -23.72 -17.36 19.87
C PRO A 503 -23.32 -18.21 21.09
N PRO A 504 -22.29 -17.81 21.87
CA PRO A 504 -21.87 -18.54 23.05
C PRO A 504 -23.03 -18.79 24.01
N GLY A 505 -23.18 -20.04 24.44
CA GLY A 505 -24.24 -20.42 25.38
C GLY A 505 -25.61 -20.66 24.76
N ALA A 506 -25.80 -20.44 23.46
CA ALA A 506 -27.07 -20.73 22.78
C ALA A 506 -27.52 -22.18 23.05
N THR A 507 -28.79 -22.32 23.37
CA THR A 507 -29.45 -23.59 23.69
C THR A 507 -30.26 -24.09 22.51
N VAL A 508 -30.91 -23.15 21.80
CA VAL A 508 -31.77 -23.37 20.64
C VAL A 508 -31.47 -22.32 19.58
N VAL A 509 -31.41 -22.74 18.32
CA VAL A 509 -31.22 -21.88 17.14
C VAL A 509 -32.21 -22.27 16.05
N ALA A 510 -32.29 -21.49 14.96
CA ALA A 510 -33.10 -21.90 13.83
C ALA A 510 -32.51 -23.16 13.18
N ARG A 511 -33.37 -23.97 12.54
CA ARG A 511 -32.95 -25.19 11.85
C ARG A 511 -31.76 -24.91 10.92
N GLY A 512 -30.72 -25.73 11.01
CA GLY A 512 -29.54 -25.64 10.15
C GLY A 512 -28.53 -24.56 10.55
N GLN A 513 -28.81 -23.73 11.54
CA GLN A 513 -27.84 -22.78 12.10
C GLN A 513 -26.95 -23.40 13.19
N GLY A 514 -27.32 -24.56 13.70
CA GLY A 514 -26.52 -25.28 14.70
C GLY A 514 -25.31 -25.96 14.06
N MET A 515 -24.18 -25.99 14.77
CA MET A 515 -23.02 -26.76 14.33
C MET A 515 -23.36 -28.26 14.23
N ALA A 516 -23.02 -28.88 13.11
CA ALA A 516 -23.34 -30.27 12.82
C ALA A 516 -22.92 -31.22 13.96
N GLY A 517 -23.88 -32.03 14.42
CA GLY A 517 -23.71 -32.98 15.52
C GLY A 517 -23.77 -32.39 16.93
N ALA A 518 -23.48 -31.10 17.15
CA ALA A 518 -23.65 -30.46 18.48
C ALA A 518 -25.11 -30.03 18.74
N TYR A 519 -25.88 -29.83 17.67
CA TYR A 519 -27.30 -29.53 17.72
C TYR A 519 -28.08 -30.58 16.93
N ARG A 520 -29.26 -30.93 17.44
CA ARG A 520 -30.22 -31.80 16.77
C ARG A 520 -31.35 -30.99 16.21
N ASP A 521 -31.61 -31.17 14.92
CA ASP A 521 -32.74 -30.58 14.24
C ASP A 521 -34.07 -31.21 14.69
N ILE A 522 -34.95 -30.38 15.24
CA ILE A 522 -36.28 -30.74 15.71
C ILE A 522 -37.27 -29.75 15.11
N GLY A 523 -37.94 -30.18 14.04
CA GLY A 523 -38.84 -29.33 13.27
C GLY A 523 -38.13 -28.09 12.74
N SER A 524 -38.60 -26.91 13.12
CA SER A 524 -38.07 -25.61 12.69
C SER A 524 -36.89 -25.10 13.54
N GLN A 525 -36.53 -25.79 14.62
CA GLN A 525 -35.45 -25.40 15.54
C GLN A 525 -34.34 -26.46 15.56
N SER A 526 -33.11 -26.08 15.91
CA SER A 526 -32.03 -26.99 16.29
C SER A 526 -31.72 -26.80 17.78
N VAL A 527 -31.72 -27.88 18.56
CA VAL A 527 -31.53 -27.86 20.02
C VAL A 527 -30.23 -28.54 20.38
N ARG A 528 -29.46 -27.98 21.32
CA ARG A 528 -28.18 -28.55 21.74
C ARG A 528 -28.37 -29.94 22.36
N VAL A 529 -27.52 -30.90 21.98
CA VAL A 529 -27.73 -32.33 22.27
C VAL A 529 -27.74 -32.68 23.77
N ASP A 530 -27.01 -31.93 24.62
CA ASP A 530 -27.03 -32.11 26.07
C ASP A 530 -28.39 -31.76 26.69
N LEU A 531 -29.07 -30.76 26.14
CA LEU A 531 -30.40 -30.35 26.58
C LEU A 531 -31.48 -31.30 26.06
N VAL A 532 -31.32 -31.78 24.83
CA VAL A 532 -32.15 -32.85 24.28
C VAL A 532 -32.08 -34.10 25.17
N GLU A 533 -30.88 -34.53 25.56
CA GLU A 533 -30.69 -35.67 26.48
C GLU A 533 -31.29 -35.39 27.87
N ARG A 534 -31.20 -34.15 28.37
CA ARG A 534 -31.81 -33.78 29.65
C ARG A 534 -33.33 -33.90 29.62
N ILE A 535 -33.96 -33.38 28.56
CA ILE A 535 -35.41 -33.54 28.32
C ILE A 535 -35.77 -35.02 28.15
N ALA A 536 -34.97 -35.75 27.36
CA ALA A 536 -35.16 -37.18 27.15
C ALA A 536 -35.17 -37.93 28.47
N ARG A 537 -34.19 -37.66 29.35
CA ARG A 537 -34.10 -38.29 30.67
C ARG A 537 -35.30 -37.94 31.54
N ALA A 538 -35.63 -36.66 31.66
CA ALA A 538 -36.79 -36.22 32.42
C ALA A 538 -38.08 -36.91 31.97
N ALA A 539 -38.31 -37.03 30.65
CA ALA A 539 -39.47 -37.73 30.09
C ALA A 539 -39.45 -39.25 30.34
N HIS A 540 -38.28 -39.87 30.30
CA HIS A 540 -38.13 -41.31 30.54
C HIS A 540 -38.21 -41.69 32.02
N ASP A 541 -37.81 -40.81 32.94
CA ASP A 541 -37.85 -41.05 34.38
C ASP A 541 -39.29 -41.02 34.91
N VAL A 542 -40.12 -40.13 34.37
CA VAL A 542 -41.55 -40.02 34.76
C VAL A 542 -42.46 -41.01 34.03
N ARG A 543 -41.93 -41.80 33.08
CA ARG A 543 -42.75 -42.72 32.27
C ARG A 543 -43.29 -43.86 33.15
N ARG A 544 -44.61 -44.07 33.13
CA ARG A 544 -45.28 -45.13 33.91
C ARG A 544 -45.54 -46.38 33.07
N GLY A 545 -44.48 -47.06 32.63
CA GLY A 545 -44.61 -48.37 31.96
C GLY A 545 -45.54 -48.40 30.73
N GLY A 546 -45.66 -47.28 30.00
CA GLY A 546 -46.55 -47.14 28.84
C GLY A 546 -47.89 -46.44 29.10
N GLN A 547 -48.23 -46.09 30.36
CA GLN A 547 -49.43 -45.30 30.64
C GLN A 547 -49.28 -43.82 30.21
N PRO A 548 -50.39 -43.16 29.82
CA PRO A 548 -50.36 -41.75 29.44
C PRO A 548 -50.01 -40.81 30.62
N PHE A 549 -48.96 -40.01 30.48
CA PHE A 549 -48.54 -38.98 31.45
C PHE A 549 -48.35 -37.63 30.76
N ALA A 550 -48.37 -36.53 31.52
CA ALA A 550 -48.04 -35.21 30.99
C ALA A 550 -46.59 -34.88 31.39
N PRO A 551 -45.63 -34.81 30.44
CA PRO A 551 -44.28 -34.35 30.74
C PRO A 551 -44.31 -32.87 31.14
N ASP A 552 -43.51 -32.49 32.13
CA ASP A 552 -43.32 -31.09 32.49
C ASP A 552 -42.61 -30.35 31.35
N MET A 553 -43.30 -29.38 30.75
CA MET A 553 -42.77 -28.56 29.67
C MET A 553 -41.89 -27.41 30.16
N ALA A 554 -41.85 -27.12 31.47
CA ALA A 554 -41.10 -25.98 32.01
C ALA A 554 -39.63 -26.00 31.58
N LEU A 555 -38.99 -27.17 31.60
CA LEU A 555 -37.61 -27.34 31.14
C LEU A 555 -37.43 -27.08 29.64
N ALA A 556 -38.38 -27.50 28.80
CA ALA A 556 -38.34 -27.27 27.36
C ALA A 556 -38.58 -25.78 27.02
N THR A 557 -39.54 -25.15 27.69
CA THR A 557 -39.84 -23.73 27.55
C THR A 557 -38.67 -22.87 28.02
N SER A 558 -38.06 -23.19 29.17
CA SER A 558 -36.95 -22.40 29.72
C SER A 558 -35.71 -22.38 28.84
N ILE A 559 -35.52 -23.40 28.00
CA ILE A 559 -34.39 -23.45 27.04
C ILE A 559 -34.76 -22.87 25.67
N GLY A 560 -36.00 -22.43 25.46
CA GLY A 560 -36.47 -21.82 24.21
C GLY A 560 -37.07 -22.79 23.17
N LEU A 561 -37.40 -24.02 23.56
CA LEU A 561 -38.03 -25.00 22.66
C LEU A 561 -39.53 -24.73 22.54
N THR A 562 -40.01 -24.50 21.32
CA THR A 562 -41.45 -24.25 21.07
C THR A 562 -42.28 -25.52 21.27
N ALA A 563 -43.56 -25.37 21.61
CA ALA A 563 -44.46 -26.50 21.84
C ALA A 563 -44.59 -27.47 20.64
N PRO A 564 -44.68 -27.01 19.37
CA PRO A 564 -44.71 -27.90 18.22
C PRO A 564 -43.42 -28.72 18.06
N ASN A 565 -42.27 -28.11 18.33
CA ASN A 565 -40.98 -28.79 18.25
C ASN A 565 -40.77 -29.73 19.45
N PHE A 566 -41.27 -29.39 20.65
CA PHE A 566 -41.31 -30.31 21.78
C PHE A 566 -42.11 -31.58 21.47
N ALA A 567 -43.29 -31.45 20.86
CA ALA A 567 -44.07 -32.60 20.42
C ALA A 567 -43.31 -33.48 19.42
N ARG A 568 -42.58 -32.87 18.48
CA ARG A 568 -41.70 -33.59 17.54
C ARG A 568 -40.56 -34.31 18.25
N LEU A 569 -39.94 -33.70 19.25
CA LEU A 569 -38.92 -34.34 20.08
C LEU A 569 -39.48 -35.55 20.82
N MET A 570 -40.64 -35.43 21.45
CA MET A 570 -41.30 -36.55 22.14
C MET A 570 -41.57 -37.72 21.20
N MET A 571 -41.99 -37.45 19.96
CA MET A 571 -42.14 -38.49 18.93
C MET A 571 -40.81 -39.17 18.58
N GLN A 572 -39.72 -38.40 18.40
CA GLN A 572 -38.38 -38.96 18.16
C GLN A 572 -37.88 -39.82 19.32
N LEU A 573 -38.26 -39.48 20.56
CA LEU A 573 -37.94 -40.24 21.77
C LEU A 573 -38.74 -41.54 21.93
N GLY A 574 -39.68 -41.83 21.02
CA GLY A 574 -40.50 -43.03 21.06
C GLY A 574 -41.80 -42.89 21.85
N PHE A 575 -42.22 -41.65 22.17
CA PHE A 575 -43.53 -41.39 22.77
C PHE A 575 -44.57 -41.10 21.68
N ARG A 576 -45.83 -41.47 21.93
CA ARG A 576 -46.97 -41.07 21.10
C ARG A 576 -47.93 -40.21 21.91
N ALA A 577 -48.43 -39.14 21.29
CA ALA A 577 -49.52 -38.35 21.85
C ALA A 577 -50.78 -39.21 21.89
N MET A 578 -51.46 -39.22 23.04
CA MET A 578 -52.73 -39.89 23.24
C MET A 578 -53.85 -38.85 23.20
N PRO A 579 -55.00 -39.14 22.57
CA PRO A 579 -56.17 -38.28 22.64
C PRO A 579 -56.54 -38.03 24.10
N GLY A 580 -56.81 -36.78 24.47
CA GLY A 580 -57.29 -36.44 25.79
C GLY A 580 -58.64 -37.11 26.05
N VAL A 581 -58.77 -37.88 27.14
CA VAL A 581 -60.07 -38.24 27.69
C VAL A 581 -60.64 -36.97 28.31
N GLY A 582 -61.44 -36.22 27.55
CA GLY A 582 -62.16 -35.03 28.03
C GLY A 582 -62.25 -33.92 26.98
N GLY A 583 -63.29 -33.97 26.15
CA GLY A 583 -63.63 -32.91 25.19
C GLY A 583 -64.35 -33.48 23.97
N ARG A 584 -65.68 -33.59 24.07
CA ARG A 584 -66.57 -33.96 22.96
C ARG A 584 -66.26 -33.12 21.72
N ALA A 585 -66.13 -33.79 20.58
CA ALA A 585 -66.11 -33.18 19.27
C ALA A 585 -67.39 -32.36 19.06
N ALA A 586 -67.22 -31.07 18.75
CA ALA A 586 -68.19 -30.30 17.98
C ALA A 586 -67.52 -29.99 16.64
N GLY A 587 -68.19 -30.37 15.54
CA GLY A 587 -67.66 -30.33 14.19
C GLY A 587 -67.29 -28.93 13.71
N GLY A 588 -66.33 -28.88 12.79
CA GLY A 588 -65.91 -27.66 12.11
C GLY A 588 -64.68 -27.91 11.24
N THR A 589 -64.93 -28.01 9.94
CA THR A 589 -64.06 -27.72 8.78
C THR A 589 -62.54 -27.60 8.96
N SER A 590 -61.84 -28.37 8.11
CA SER A 590 -60.50 -28.15 7.57
C SER A 590 -60.00 -26.70 7.66
N GLY A 591 -58.95 -26.51 8.45
CA GLY A 591 -58.15 -25.29 8.54
C GLY A 591 -56.90 -25.57 9.36
N ASP A 592 -55.75 -25.17 8.85
CA ASP A 592 -54.42 -25.39 9.43
C ASP A 592 -54.37 -25.01 10.92
N GLY A 593 -54.28 -26.04 11.77
CA GLY A 593 -54.37 -25.90 13.22
C GLY A 593 -53.00 -25.71 13.88
N GLU A 594 -52.63 -24.45 14.07
CA GLU A 594 -51.78 -24.00 15.19
C GLU A 594 -52.48 -24.33 16.52
N ALA A 595 -52.40 -25.57 16.98
CA ALA A 595 -52.87 -25.97 18.30
C ALA A 595 -51.67 -26.20 19.22
N GLY A 596 -51.41 -25.22 20.09
CA GLY A 596 -50.45 -25.31 21.18
C GLY A 596 -50.77 -26.53 22.06
N ASN A 597 -49.88 -27.51 22.04
CA ASN A 597 -50.05 -28.79 22.72
C ASN A 597 -49.75 -28.73 24.23
N ALA A 598 -50.25 -27.68 24.90
CA ALA A 598 -50.18 -27.52 26.35
C ALA A 598 -51.28 -28.38 27.01
N GLY A 599 -51.16 -29.70 26.92
CA GLY A 599 -52.14 -30.62 27.51
C GLY A 599 -52.13 -32.08 27.01
N ALA A 600 -51.39 -32.43 25.95
CA ALA A 600 -51.35 -33.83 25.52
C ALA A 600 -50.72 -34.74 26.57
N ARG A 601 -51.38 -35.88 26.79
CA ARG A 601 -50.80 -37.02 27.52
C ARG A 601 -49.99 -37.86 26.54
N TRP A 602 -48.81 -38.30 26.96
CA TRP A 602 -47.86 -39.06 26.17
C TRP A 602 -47.70 -40.46 26.74
N ALA A 603 -47.61 -41.45 25.86
CA ALA A 603 -47.33 -42.84 26.23
C ALA A 603 -46.07 -43.31 25.51
N TRP A 604 -45.14 -43.95 26.23
CA TRP A 604 -43.94 -44.54 25.63
C TRP A 604 -44.31 -45.82 24.87
N ARG A 605 -43.88 -45.92 23.60
CA ARG A 605 -44.21 -47.03 22.69
C ARG A 605 -42.98 -47.80 22.18
N GLY A 606 -41.84 -47.62 22.83
CA GLY A 606 -40.57 -48.19 22.39
C GLY A 606 -39.78 -47.22 21.51
N PRO A 607 -38.47 -47.50 21.31
CA PRO A 607 -37.65 -46.70 20.42
C PRO A 607 -38.21 -46.77 18.98
N PRO A 608 -38.13 -45.68 18.20
CA PRO A 608 -38.54 -45.72 16.80
C PRO A 608 -37.71 -46.78 16.05
N SER A 609 -38.38 -47.68 15.33
CA SER A 609 -37.69 -48.67 14.51
C SER A 609 -36.87 -47.97 13.43
N PRO A 610 -35.62 -48.40 13.18
CA PRO A 610 -34.89 -47.95 12.00
C PRO A 610 -35.73 -48.29 10.77
N VAL A 611 -36.01 -47.30 9.93
CA VAL A 611 -36.57 -47.57 8.61
C VAL A 611 -35.52 -48.44 7.90
N LYS A 612 -35.85 -49.73 7.66
CA LYS A 612 -35.04 -50.59 6.80
C LYS A 612 -34.88 -49.84 5.48
N ARG A 613 -33.69 -49.31 5.20
CA ARG A 613 -33.36 -48.87 3.84
C ARG A 613 -33.56 -50.10 2.96
N ALA A 614 -34.47 -50.00 1.99
CA ALA A 614 -34.54 -50.98 0.92
C ALA A 614 -33.12 -51.10 0.34
N ALA A 615 -32.57 -52.30 0.30
CA ALA A 615 -31.27 -52.52 -0.28
C ALA A 615 -31.31 -52.00 -1.72
N THR A 616 -30.59 -50.93 -2.02
CA THR A 616 -30.34 -50.53 -3.40
C THR A 616 -29.58 -51.66 -4.06
N GLU A 617 -30.17 -52.28 -5.08
CA GLU A 617 -29.47 -53.24 -5.92
C GLU A 617 -28.16 -52.61 -6.41
N PRO A 618 -27.03 -53.30 -6.26
CA PRO A 618 -25.74 -52.72 -6.58
C PRO A 618 -25.58 -52.62 -8.11
N ARG A 619 -25.72 -51.41 -8.66
CA ARG A 619 -25.60 -51.10 -10.11
C ARG A 619 -24.22 -50.57 -10.48
N GLY A 620 -23.18 -51.39 -10.31
CA GLY A 620 -21.82 -51.05 -10.74
C GLY A 620 -21.02 -52.30 -11.14
N ALA A 621 -20.00 -52.14 -11.97
CA ALA A 621 -19.18 -53.25 -12.51
C ALA A 621 -18.55 -54.13 -11.41
N PHE A 622 -18.30 -53.57 -10.22
CA PHE A 622 -17.74 -54.29 -9.05
C PHE A 622 -18.78 -55.02 -8.19
N ALA A 623 -20.08 -54.81 -8.43
CA ALA A 623 -21.16 -55.45 -7.68
C ALA A 623 -21.18 -56.98 -7.85
N ARG A 624 -20.72 -57.49 -8.99
CA ARG A 624 -20.66 -58.93 -9.29
C ARG A 624 -19.56 -59.67 -8.52
N LEU A 625 -18.58 -58.97 -7.95
CA LEU A 625 -17.52 -59.59 -7.13
C LEU A 625 -18.03 -60.09 -5.78
N ALA A 626 -19.09 -59.49 -5.22
CA ALA A 626 -19.68 -59.95 -3.96
C ALA A 626 -20.31 -61.35 -4.07
N ALA A 627 -20.69 -61.79 -5.27
CA ALA A 627 -21.22 -63.13 -5.52
C ALA A 627 -20.11 -64.21 -5.69
N LEU A 628 -18.85 -63.80 -5.84
CA LEU A 628 -17.71 -64.71 -6.03
C LEU A 628 -17.02 -65.11 -4.71
N VAL A 629 -17.33 -64.44 -3.59
CA VAL A 629 -16.69 -64.71 -2.28
C VAL A 629 -17.43 -65.80 -1.47
N VAL A 630 -18.56 -66.32 -1.95
CA VAL A 630 -19.38 -67.34 -1.24
C VAL A 630 -19.21 -68.75 -1.83
N ARG A 631 -18.17 -69.00 -2.62
CA ARG A 631 -17.78 -70.35 -3.05
C ARG A 631 -16.29 -70.56 -2.84
N ASP A 632 -15.91 -70.68 -1.57
CA ASP A 632 -14.88 -71.59 -1.05
C ASP A 632 -14.80 -71.36 0.46
N GLY A 633 -15.45 -72.25 1.20
CA GLY A 633 -15.65 -72.22 2.65
C GLY A 633 -16.72 -73.21 3.06
#